data_AF-A0A5E4YWN0-F1
#
_entry.id   AF-A0A5E4YWN0-F1
#
_cell.length_a   1.000
_cell.length_b   1.000
_cell.length_c   1.000
_cell.angle_alpha   90.00
_cell.angle_beta   90.00
_cell.angle_gamma   90.00
#
_symmetry.space_group_name_H-M   'P 1'
#
loop_
_entity.id
_entity.type
_entity.pdbx_description
1 polymer ?
#
loop_
_entity_poly.entity_id
_entity_poly.type
_entity_poly.pdbx_seq_one_letter_code
_entity_poly.pdbx_strand_id
1 'polypeptide(L)'
;MRINIYSQELTDEVVLVEKPSNTGITYSAVQFILHSSDKLHHPPEDDDRSAVTFWLPKSVKRRERLAQVFERMADMVRNAPRETGLD
;
A
#
# COMPACT_ATOMS: atom_id res chain seq x y z
N MET A 1 1.11 18.84 1.75
CA MET A 1 -0.09 17.99 1.63
C MET A 1 0.04 16.84 2.62
N ARG A 2 -1.02 16.53 3.38
CA ARG A 2 -1.07 15.41 4.32
C ARG A 2 -2.09 14.40 3.79
N ILE A 3 -1.77 13.12 3.86
CA ILE A 3 -2.70 12.03 3.56
C ILE A 3 -2.91 11.29 4.87
N ASN A 4 -4.16 11.17 5.29
CA ASN A 4 -4.54 10.35 6.44
C ASN A 4 -5.18 9.07 5.91
N ILE A 5 -4.77 7.94 6.45
CA ILE A 5 -5.33 6.63 6.13
C ILE A 5 -5.71 6.03 7.47
N TYR A 6 -7.00 5.75 7.66
CA TYR A 6 -7.50 5.12 8.88
C TYR A 6 -7.36 3.61 8.73
N SER A 7 -6.89 2.93 9.77
CA SER A 7 -6.62 1.48 9.70
C SER A 7 -7.87 0.67 9.38
N GLN A 8 -9.06 1.17 9.75
CA GLN A 8 -10.35 0.57 9.42
C GLN A 8 -10.65 0.55 7.91
N GLU A 9 -9.95 1.36 7.12
CA GLU A 9 -10.11 1.40 5.68
C GLU A 9 -9.16 0.43 4.96
N LEU A 10 -8.15 -0.12 5.64
CA LEU A 10 -7.17 -1.04 5.06
C LEU A 10 -7.58 -2.49 5.28
N THR A 11 -7.37 -3.33 4.26
CA THR A 11 -7.36 -4.79 4.41
C THR A 11 -5.98 -5.28 4.85
N ASP A 12 -5.84 -6.59 5.07
CA ASP A 12 -4.55 -7.25 5.27
C ASP A 12 -3.82 -7.60 3.96
N GLU A 13 -4.42 -7.30 2.81
CA GLU A 13 -3.88 -7.63 1.50
C GLU A 13 -2.87 -6.58 1.00
N VAL A 14 -1.72 -7.10 0.57
CA VAL A 14 -0.66 -6.31 -0.05
C VAL A 14 -0.26 -6.93 -1.39
N VAL A 15 -0.31 -6.13 -2.46
CA VAL A 15 -0.07 -6.60 -3.83
C VAL A 15 1.15 -5.91 -4.43
N LEU A 16 2.00 -6.69 -5.13
CA LEU A 16 3.03 -6.15 -6.00
C LEU A 16 2.45 -5.98 -7.40
N VAL A 17 2.50 -4.76 -7.94
CA VAL A 17 2.02 -4.46 -9.29
C VAL A 17 3.13 -3.92 -10.17
N GLU A 18 3.02 -4.20 -11.46
CA GLU A 18 3.88 -3.68 -12.50
C GLU A 18 3.05 -2.99 -13.58
N LYS A 19 3.51 -1.82 -14.03
CA LYS A 19 2.84 -1.03 -15.06
C LYS A 19 3.83 -0.61 -16.15
N PRO A 20 3.72 -1.15 -17.38
CA PRO A 20 4.49 -0.66 -18.49
C PRO A 20 4.05 0.78 -18.83
N SER A 21 5.00 1.62 -19.21
CA SER A 21 4.72 2.96 -19.74
C SER A 21 4.97 3.01 -21.24
N ASN A 22 4.41 4.03 -21.90
CA ASN A 22 4.67 4.33 -23.30
C ASN A 22 6.14 4.68 -23.62
N THR A 23 7.00 4.83 -22.60
CA THR A 23 8.45 5.07 -22.75
C THR A 23 9.27 3.77 -22.78
N GLY A 24 8.62 2.60 -22.71
CA GLY A 24 9.31 1.30 -22.60
C GLY A 24 9.84 0.99 -21.21
N ILE A 25 9.59 1.87 -20.23
CA ILE A 25 9.96 1.65 -18.83
C ILE A 25 8.78 0.99 -18.12
N THR A 26 9.04 -0.12 -17.45
CA THR A 26 8.09 -0.74 -16.51
C THR A 26 8.32 -0.19 -15.10
N TYR A 27 7.26 0.33 -14.51
CA TYR A 27 7.25 0.78 -13.12
C TYR A 27 6.70 -0.33 -12.24
N SER A 28 7.20 -0.44 -11.03
CA SER A 28 6.66 -1.36 -10.02
C SER A 28 6.18 -0.58 -8.81
N ALA A 29 5.14 -1.08 -8.16
CA ALA A 29 4.59 -0.51 -6.93
C ALA A 29 4.15 -1.61 -5.97
N VAL A 30 4.07 -1.25 -4.69
CA VAL A 30 3.37 -2.03 -3.68
C VAL A 30 2.06 -1.33 -3.36
N GLN A 31 0.97 -2.10 -3.31
CA GLN A 31 -0.37 -1.62 -3.02
C GLN A 31 -0.87 -2.22 -1.72
N PHE A 32 -1.39 -1.39 -0.81
CA PHE A 32 -2.24 -1.85 0.28
C PHE A 32 -3.68 -1.73 -0.18
N ILE A 33 -4.40 -2.85 -0.22
CA ILE A 33 -5.79 -2.86 -0.69
C ILE A 33 -6.68 -2.29 0.40
N LEU A 34 -7.57 -1.39 0.01
CA LEU A 34 -8.56 -0.79 0.89
C LEU A 34 -9.83 -1.62 0.88
N HIS A 35 -10.56 -1.58 1.99
CA HIS A 35 -11.93 -2.07 2.02
C HIS A 35 -12.75 -1.34 0.95
N SER A 36 -13.32 -2.11 0.03
CA SER A 36 -14.22 -1.65 -1.02
C SER A 36 -15.51 -2.45 -0.97
N SER A 37 -16.58 -1.92 -1.55
CA SER A 37 -17.82 -2.69 -1.64
C SER A 37 -17.60 -3.95 -2.49
N ASP A 38 -18.14 -5.09 -2.05
CA ASP A 38 -18.20 -6.32 -2.85
C ASP A 38 -18.82 -6.11 -4.24
N LYS A 39 -19.65 -5.06 -4.42
CA LYS A 39 -20.23 -4.68 -5.71
C LYS A 39 -19.23 -4.05 -6.69
N LEU A 40 -18.06 -3.63 -6.21
CA LEU A 40 -16.94 -3.13 -7.03
C LEU A 40 -15.97 -4.27 -7.40
N HIS A 41 -16.22 -5.50 -6.95
CA HIS A 41 -15.37 -6.64 -7.27
C HIS A 41 -15.80 -7.19 -8.62
N HIS A 42 -15.27 -6.62 -9.70
CA HIS A 42 -15.33 -7.18 -11.04
C HIS A 42 -14.43 -8.44 -11.14
N PRO A 43 -14.52 -9.26 -12.22
CA PRO A 43 -13.72 -10.48 -12.36
C PRO A 43 -12.22 -10.24 -12.13
N PRO A 44 -11.41 -11.27 -11.80
CA PRO A 44 -9.99 -11.13 -11.44
C PRO A 44 -9.10 -10.36 -12.44
N GLU A 45 -9.59 -10.19 -13.66
CA GLU A 45 -8.96 -9.50 -14.78
C GLU A 45 -9.23 -7.98 -14.79
N ASP A 46 -10.11 -7.49 -13.91
CA ASP A 46 -10.45 -6.07 -13.73
C ASP A 46 -10.62 -5.76 -12.22
N ASP A 47 -9.50 -5.72 -11.49
CA ASP A 47 -9.49 -5.40 -10.07
C ASP A 47 -9.65 -3.89 -9.85
N ASP A 48 -10.91 -3.48 -9.71
CA ASP A 48 -11.34 -2.10 -9.43
C ASP A 48 -11.23 -1.69 -7.95
N ARG A 49 -10.58 -2.51 -7.10
CA ARG A 49 -10.45 -2.20 -5.67
C ARG A 49 -9.57 -0.98 -5.45
N SER A 50 -10.01 -0.11 -4.53
CA SER A 50 -9.22 1.03 -4.10
C SER A 50 -7.95 0.57 -3.38
N ALA A 51 -6.84 1.27 -3.60
CA ALA A 51 -5.57 0.93 -2.96
C ALA A 51 -4.71 2.16 -2.66
N VAL A 52 -3.94 2.08 -1.58
CA VAL A 52 -2.82 3.01 -1.33
C VAL A 52 -1.60 2.48 -2.07
N THR A 53 -1.17 3.20 -3.12
CA THR A 53 -0.10 2.75 -4.01
C THR A 53 1.22 3.46 -3.71
N PHE A 54 2.26 2.68 -3.40
CA PHE A 54 3.64 3.14 -3.23
C PHE A 54 4.49 2.75 -4.44
N TRP A 55 4.66 3.68 -5.39
CA TRP A 55 5.56 3.48 -6.53
C TRP A 55 7.02 3.38 -6.09
N LEU A 56 7.71 2.35 -6.57
CA LEU A 56 9.04 2.02 -6.11
C LEU A 56 10.11 2.84 -6.86
N PRO A 57 11.13 3.37 -6.15
CA PRO A 57 12.25 4.04 -6.78
C PRO A 57 13.02 3.11 -7.72
N LYS A 58 13.51 3.63 -8.85
CA LYS A 58 14.38 2.89 -9.78
C LYS A 58 15.73 2.51 -9.17
N SER A 59 16.25 3.33 -8.25
CA SER A 59 17.55 3.10 -7.62
C SER A 59 17.46 2.03 -6.53
N VAL A 60 18.30 0.99 -6.63
CA VAL A 60 18.41 -0.08 -5.63
C VAL A 60 18.60 0.47 -4.22
N LYS A 61 19.53 1.43 -4.04
CA LYS A 61 19.79 2.07 -2.74
C LYS A 61 18.56 2.78 -2.17
N ARG A 62 17.78 3.47 -3.03
CA ARG A 62 16.55 4.15 -2.58
C ARG A 62 15.43 3.17 -2.27
N ARG A 63 15.37 2.05 -3.00
CA ARG A 63 14.40 0.97 -2.79
C ARG A 63 14.63 0.29 -1.45
N GLU A 64 15.89 -0.05 -1.15
CA GLU A 64 16.30 -0.60 0.14
C GLU A 64 15.98 0.38 1.28
N ARG A 65 16.27 1.67 1.09
CA ARG A 65 15.94 2.66 2.12
C ARG A 65 14.43 2.77 2.37
N LEU A 66 13.60 2.63 1.33
CA LEU A 66 12.15 2.62 1.49
C LEU A 66 11.67 1.37 2.23
N ALA A 67 12.24 0.19 1.93
CA ALA A 67 11.92 -1.05 2.64
C ALA A 67 12.21 -0.93 4.14
N GLN A 68 13.39 -0.42 4.51
CA GLN A 68 13.75 -0.15 5.92
C GLN A 68 12.79 0.83 6.61
N VAL A 69 12.22 1.79 5.88
CA VAL A 69 11.20 2.70 6.42
C VAL A 69 9.91 1.95 6.71
N PHE A 70 9.48 1.03 5.83
CA PHE A 70 8.31 0.20 6.09
C PHE A 70 8.53 -0.79 7.25
N GLU A 71 9.71 -1.37 7.37
CA GLU A 71 10.07 -2.22 8.52
C GLU A 71 10.00 -1.42 9.83
N ARG A 72 10.56 -0.21 9.84
CA ARG A 72 10.48 0.69 10.99
C ARG A 72 9.05 1.12 11.30
N MET A 73 8.22 1.34 10.28
CA MET A 73 6.79 1.62 10.46
C MET A 73 6.09 0.43 11.12
N ALA A 74 6.35 -0.79 10.65
CA ALA A 74 5.79 -1.99 11.27
C ALA A 74 6.22 -2.15 12.73
N ASP A 75 7.49 -1.87 13.04
CA ASP A 75 7.98 -1.84 14.42
C ASP A 75 7.25 -0.80 15.28
N MET A 76 7.05 0.42 14.75
CA MET A 76 6.28 1.46 15.44
C MET A 76 4.83 1.06 15.69
N VAL A 77 4.16 0.43 14.72
CA VAL A 77 2.79 -0.07 14.88
C VAL A 77 2.70 -1.11 16.01
N ARG A 78 3.67 -2.02 16.12
CA ARG A 78 3.69 -3.05 17.18
C ARG A 78 3.91 -2.47 18.57
N ASN A 79 4.73 -1.42 18.66
CA ASN A 79 5.20 -0.88 19.94
C ASN A 79 4.48 0.40 20.36
N ALA A 80 3.58 0.94 19.54
CA ALA A 80 2.80 2.13 19.87
C ALA A 80 1.94 1.88 21.11
N PRO A 81 1.72 2.90 21.97
CA PRO A 81 0.75 2.82 23.05
C PRO A 81 -0.63 2.44 22.52
N ARG A 82 -1.38 1.67 23.31
CA ARG A 82 -2.78 1.38 22.97
C ARG A 82 -3.61 2.66 23.04
N GLU A 83 -4.54 2.79 22.11
CA GLU A 83 -5.53 3.85 22.16
C GLU A 83 -6.39 3.72 23.43
N THR A 84 -6.78 4.85 24.00
CA THR A 84 -7.67 4.91 25.16
C THR A 84 -9.08 5.24 24.70
N GLY A 85 -10.10 4.50 25.17
CA GLY A 85 -11.50 4.71 24.77
C GLY A 85 -12.34 3.44 24.90
N LEU A 86 -13.60 3.49 24.47
CA LEU A 86 -14.43 2.31 24.27
C LEU A 86 -14.24 1.81 22.82
N ASP A 87 -14.12 0.49 22.66
CA ASP A 87 -14.05 -0.20 21.35
C ASP A 87 -15.34 0.01 20.52
#